data_AF-A0A1Q7JH24-F1
#
_entry.id   AF-A0A1Q7JH24-F1
#
_cell.length_a   1.000
_cell.length_b   1.000
_cell.length_c   1.000
_cell.angle_alpha   90.00
_cell.angle_beta   90.00
_cell.angle_gamma   90.00
#
_symmetry.space_group_name_H-M   'P 1'
#
loop_
_entity.id
_entity.type
_entity.pdbx_description
1 polymer ?
#
loop_
_entity_poly.entity_id
_entity_poly.type
_entity_poly.pdbx_seq_one_letter_code
_entity_poly.pdbx_strand_id
1 'polypeptide(L)'
;MHGTRLPLKRRHALLELWLERYAEPLATLARRHGVSGRDRRPLLELAWRTLVRCQFHDAIAGCTSDEVAAAVEARFIDVEAYAREIVRGALQELVGYDPDVARERPAAAGGGGRGGREGGGRLALWNPAARPRGGVVIADVSFFRRDILVGPPGDRRPRVGAGYQPFALRTPDGRAVPVQLLDRRMGLERRDAARHYPDQDEVDQVRIAFRAPSVVGLGFGMLDVGEVVPGTPASTGGAGVRGRTLVNRFVEVTLEPAGALALHDRRTGERFFDLLRLEDGGDAGDTYTYCPPARDRVVRRTGQGRIHVRRLAPGPLVAALEARWSMKTVAARLVVMLYADHPVVRCLLEVDNRAPDHRLRARLPTALGGGSPALAGAAFGTVRRPPVSVDPADFPLETPVATAPAHRFVAVAQGRRGLALLAPGFFEYEWTSGGDLVVTLLRAVGELSRGDLPTRPGHAGWPTSTPQAQCLGGHRIELGLVTVQEEELVHGHVVLAHWEDAFVPVSGHWIRDAGPLTPAPVDIALEGAGLMLSAVKPAHAGGSGAGGGLVLRCYNATDGKAAGAWRFGEGVKSAHRVRADERDSVALVLENRGRTVRFVAEPREIVTILVT
;
A
#
# COMPACT_ATOMS: atom_id res chain seq x y z
N MET A 1 -13.08 11.87 -16.79
CA MET A 1 -11.93 10.96 -17.03
C MET A 1 -11.44 10.31 -15.75
N HIS A 2 -11.22 11.05 -14.65
CA HIS A 2 -10.56 10.50 -13.46
C HIS A 2 -11.25 9.27 -12.85
N GLY A 3 -12.59 9.20 -12.86
CA GLY A 3 -13.38 8.06 -12.37
C GLY A 3 -13.57 6.88 -13.33
N THR A 4 -13.14 6.98 -14.59
CA THR A 4 -13.31 5.91 -15.60
C THR A 4 -12.33 4.76 -15.36
N ARG A 5 -12.82 3.52 -15.48
CA ARG A 5 -12.02 2.27 -15.28
C ARG A 5 -11.13 2.35 -14.03
N LEU A 6 -11.68 2.86 -12.92
CA LEU A 6 -10.95 3.00 -11.65
C LEU A 6 -10.22 1.73 -11.19
N PRO A 7 -10.73 0.50 -11.41
CA PRO A 7 -9.98 -0.72 -11.08
C PRO A 7 -8.59 -0.77 -11.74
N LEU A 8 -8.49 -0.40 -13.02
CA LEU A 8 -7.25 -0.35 -13.78
C LEU A 8 -6.27 0.67 -13.16
N LYS A 9 -6.77 1.85 -12.79
CA LYS A 9 -5.96 2.91 -12.13
C LYS A 9 -5.45 2.50 -10.75
N ARG A 10 -6.27 1.78 -9.98
CA ARG A 10 -5.85 1.24 -8.68
C ARG A 10 -4.76 0.20 -8.85
N ARG A 11 -4.90 -0.69 -9.83
CA ARG A 11 -3.88 -1.70 -10.15
C ARG A 11 -2.58 -1.05 -10.60
N HIS A 12 -2.65 -0.09 -11.51
CA HIS A 12 -1.49 0.74 -11.92
C HIS A 12 -0.78 1.34 -10.70
N ALA A 13 -1.52 2.03 -9.83
CA ALA A 13 -0.90 2.75 -8.72
C ALA A 13 -0.27 1.81 -7.68
N LEU A 14 -0.84 0.60 -7.47
CA LEU A 14 -0.21 -0.43 -6.65
C LEU A 14 1.08 -0.96 -7.28
N LEU A 15 1.12 -1.17 -8.60
CA LEU A 15 2.32 -1.63 -9.29
C LEU A 15 3.43 -0.58 -9.27
N GLU A 16 3.09 0.68 -9.53
CA GLU A 16 4.01 1.82 -9.40
C GLU A 16 4.58 1.89 -7.99
N LEU A 17 3.72 1.83 -6.96
CA LEU A 17 4.14 1.80 -5.56
C LEU A 17 5.09 0.63 -5.25
N TRP A 18 4.80 -0.57 -5.77
CA TRP A 18 5.63 -1.76 -5.58
C TRP A 18 7.00 -1.61 -6.25
N LEU A 19 7.06 -1.02 -7.44
CA LEU A 19 8.34 -0.74 -8.09
C LEU A 19 9.14 0.28 -7.29
N GLU A 20 8.55 1.42 -6.93
CA GLU A 20 9.22 2.53 -6.23
C GLU A 20 9.69 2.17 -4.82
N ARG A 21 8.89 1.40 -4.06
CA ARG A 21 9.13 1.18 -2.61
C ARG A 21 9.65 -0.21 -2.26
N TYR A 22 9.62 -1.14 -3.19
CA TYR A 22 10.11 -2.51 -2.96
C TYR A 22 11.11 -2.94 -4.04
N ALA A 23 10.74 -2.96 -5.32
CA ALA A 23 11.60 -3.53 -6.35
C ALA A 23 12.89 -2.72 -6.58
N GLU A 24 12.79 -1.39 -6.77
CA GLU A 24 13.97 -0.55 -6.97
C GLU A 24 14.91 -0.53 -5.76
N PRO A 25 14.44 -0.28 -4.52
CA PRO A 25 15.34 -0.21 -3.38
C PRO A 25 16.02 -1.56 -3.12
N LEU A 26 15.26 -2.67 -3.12
CA LEU A 26 15.82 -4.00 -2.87
C LEU A 26 16.81 -4.41 -3.97
N ALA A 27 16.50 -4.19 -5.25
CA ALA A 27 17.44 -4.50 -6.34
C ALA A 27 18.74 -3.70 -6.23
N THR A 28 18.64 -2.44 -5.80
CA THR A 28 19.80 -1.55 -5.63
C THR A 28 20.67 -2.00 -4.46
N LEU A 29 20.05 -2.29 -3.33
CA LEU A 29 20.74 -2.74 -2.13
C LEU A 29 21.35 -4.12 -2.34
N ALA A 30 20.65 -5.04 -3.02
CA ALA A 30 21.18 -6.36 -3.34
C ALA A 30 22.40 -6.27 -4.27
N ARG A 31 22.44 -5.31 -5.20
CA ARG A 31 23.64 -5.08 -6.01
C ARG A 31 24.84 -4.60 -5.17
N ARG A 32 24.60 -3.81 -4.13
CA ARG A 32 25.65 -3.21 -3.28
C ARG A 32 26.13 -4.14 -2.16
N HIS A 33 25.23 -4.91 -1.56
CA HIS A 33 25.49 -5.72 -0.37
C HIS A 33 25.22 -7.22 -0.55
N GLY A 34 24.59 -7.61 -1.65
CA GLY A 34 24.22 -9.01 -1.91
C GLY A 34 25.43 -9.87 -2.25
N VAL A 35 25.38 -11.12 -1.80
CA VAL A 35 26.49 -12.09 -1.94
C VAL A 35 26.79 -12.42 -3.41
N SER A 36 25.77 -12.44 -4.27
CA SER A 36 25.93 -12.77 -5.68
C SER A 36 26.27 -11.55 -6.55
N GLY A 37 25.95 -10.35 -6.06
CA GLY A 37 26.08 -9.10 -6.82
C GLY A 37 25.24 -9.09 -8.10
N ARG A 38 24.19 -9.94 -8.20
CA ARG A 38 23.44 -10.15 -9.43
C ARG A 38 22.76 -8.86 -9.89
N ASP A 39 23.11 -8.44 -11.10
CA ASP A 39 22.55 -7.23 -11.70
C ASP A 39 21.09 -7.46 -12.16
N ARG A 40 20.16 -6.85 -11.45
CA ARG A 40 18.71 -6.89 -11.74
C ARG A 40 18.23 -5.69 -12.55
N ARG A 41 19.12 -4.77 -12.95
CA ARG A 41 18.76 -3.58 -13.74
C ARG A 41 18.02 -3.92 -15.05
N PRO A 42 18.40 -4.94 -15.83
CA PRO A 42 17.67 -5.25 -17.06
C PRO A 42 16.22 -5.66 -16.80
N LEU A 43 15.96 -6.45 -15.76
CA LEU A 43 14.60 -6.86 -15.39
C LEU A 43 13.79 -5.69 -14.81
N LEU A 44 14.44 -4.84 -14.01
CA LEU A 44 13.82 -3.63 -13.48
C LEU A 44 13.45 -2.64 -14.60
N GLU A 45 14.34 -2.46 -15.58
CA GLU A 45 14.10 -1.65 -16.77
C GLU A 45 12.95 -2.22 -17.61
N LEU A 46 12.90 -3.55 -17.79
CA LEU A 46 11.78 -4.21 -18.47
C LEU A 46 10.46 -3.96 -17.74
N ALA A 47 10.44 -4.07 -16.41
CA ALA A 47 9.25 -3.80 -15.60
C ALA A 47 8.78 -2.34 -15.75
N TRP A 48 9.67 -1.36 -15.61
CA TRP A 48 9.33 0.05 -15.77
C TRP A 48 8.89 0.40 -17.19
N ARG A 49 9.61 -0.06 -18.22
CA ARG A 49 9.21 0.16 -19.63
C ARG A 49 7.83 -0.42 -19.92
N THR A 50 7.51 -1.58 -19.34
CA THR A 50 6.20 -2.22 -19.50
C THR A 50 5.10 -1.42 -18.80
N LEU A 51 5.36 -0.93 -17.58
CA LEU A 51 4.41 -0.08 -16.84
C LEU A 51 4.20 1.27 -17.54
N VAL A 52 5.27 1.96 -17.96
CA VAL A 52 5.21 3.27 -18.64
C VAL A 52 4.45 3.20 -19.95
N ARG A 53 4.52 2.09 -20.70
CA ARG A 53 3.68 1.86 -21.90
C ARG A 53 2.18 1.84 -21.61
N CYS A 54 1.77 1.73 -20.35
CA CYS A 54 0.38 1.81 -19.93
C CYS A 54 -0.03 3.22 -19.47
N GLN A 55 0.91 4.17 -19.43
CA GLN A 55 0.73 5.52 -18.88
C GLN A 55 0.43 6.59 -19.94
N PHE A 56 0.30 6.21 -21.23
CA PHE A 56 -0.21 7.14 -22.24
C PHE A 56 -1.58 7.66 -21.83
N HIS A 57 -1.85 8.94 -22.09
CA HIS A 57 -3.00 9.66 -21.53
C HIS A 57 -4.33 8.91 -21.74
N ASP A 58 -4.62 8.43 -22.95
CA ASP A 58 -5.86 7.68 -23.23
C ASP A 58 -5.94 6.35 -22.46
N ALA A 59 -4.81 5.63 -22.38
CA ALA A 59 -4.73 4.33 -21.71
C ALA A 59 -4.94 4.49 -20.20
N ILE A 60 -4.17 5.37 -19.55
CA ILE A 60 -4.28 5.55 -18.09
C ILE A 60 -5.54 6.32 -17.70
N ALA A 61 -6.05 7.23 -18.53
CA ALA A 61 -7.34 7.88 -18.29
C ALA A 61 -8.51 6.87 -18.33
N GLY A 62 -8.32 5.75 -19.04
CA GLY A 62 -9.34 4.72 -19.26
C GLY A 62 -10.27 5.04 -20.43
N CYS A 63 -9.91 6.03 -21.26
CA CYS A 63 -10.66 6.49 -22.42
C CYS A 63 -10.16 5.79 -23.68
N THR A 64 -10.31 4.48 -23.69
CA THR A 64 -9.83 3.64 -24.78
C THR A 64 -10.78 2.45 -24.99
N SER A 65 -10.64 1.78 -26.13
CA SER A 65 -11.44 0.60 -26.45
C SER A 65 -11.19 -0.53 -25.44
N ASP A 66 -12.09 -1.51 -25.41
CA ASP A 66 -11.94 -2.64 -24.51
C ASP A 66 -10.69 -3.48 -24.83
N GLU A 67 -10.29 -3.58 -26.10
CA GLU A 67 -9.07 -4.30 -26.53
C GLU A 67 -7.81 -3.65 -25.98
N VAL A 68 -7.73 -2.31 -25.99
CA VAL A 68 -6.58 -1.59 -25.43
C VAL A 68 -6.57 -1.72 -23.91
N ALA A 69 -7.73 -1.61 -23.25
CA ALA A 69 -7.83 -1.80 -21.81
C ALA A 69 -7.39 -3.22 -21.39
N ALA A 70 -7.81 -4.25 -22.14
CA ALA A 70 -7.38 -5.63 -21.93
C ALA A 70 -5.86 -5.81 -22.14
N ALA A 71 -5.28 -5.16 -23.15
CA ALA A 71 -3.83 -5.18 -23.37
C ALA A 71 -3.06 -4.50 -22.24
N VAL A 72 -3.60 -3.43 -21.64
CA VAL A 72 -3.02 -2.78 -20.46
C VAL A 72 -3.08 -3.71 -19.24
N GLU A 73 -4.20 -4.37 -19.00
CA GLU A 73 -4.33 -5.36 -17.90
C GLU A 73 -3.35 -6.54 -18.06
N ALA A 74 -3.14 -7.02 -19.29
CA ALA A 74 -2.15 -8.06 -19.57
C ALA A 74 -0.72 -7.59 -19.21
N ARG A 75 -0.36 -6.36 -19.59
CA ARG A 75 0.94 -5.77 -19.21
C ARG A 75 1.07 -5.58 -17.69
N PHE A 76 -0.01 -5.29 -16.98
CA PHE A 76 0.01 -5.24 -15.51
C PHE A 76 0.30 -6.60 -14.88
N ILE A 77 -0.17 -7.71 -15.47
CA ILE A 77 0.21 -9.06 -15.04
C ILE A 77 1.73 -9.27 -15.19
N ASP A 78 2.31 -8.84 -16.33
CA ASP A 78 3.75 -8.95 -16.56
C ASP A 78 4.56 -8.12 -15.56
N VAL A 79 4.18 -6.85 -15.36
CA VAL A 79 4.84 -5.94 -14.39
C VAL A 79 4.79 -6.53 -12.98
N GLU A 80 3.64 -7.07 -12.59
CA GLU A 80 3.46 -7.72 -11.29
C GLU A 80 4.39 -8.93 -11.13
N ALA A 81 4.51 -9.77 -12.16
CA ALA A 81 5.41 -10.91 -12.16
C ALA A 81 6.89 -10.48 -12.04
N TYR A 82 7.31 -9.48 -12.82
CA TYR A 82 8.67 -8.95 -12.75
C TYR A 82 8.97 -8.33 -11.38
N ALA A 83 8.08 -7.50 -10.84
CA ALA A 83 8.25 -6.85 -9.55
C ALA A 83 8.36 -7.90 -8.42
N ARG A 84 7.48 -8.90 -8.41
CA ARG A 84 7.53 -9.99 -7.42
C ARG A 84 8.83 -10.77 -7.47
N GLU A 85 9.32 -11.08 -8.66
CA GLU A 85 10.59 -11.81 -8.83
C GLU A 85 11.81 -10.97 -8.38
N ILE A 86 11.85 -9.69 -8.75
CA ILE A 86 12.89 -8.77 -8.28
C ILE A 86 12.89 -8.70 -6.75
N VAL A 87 11.73 -8.44 -6.14
CA VAL A 87 11.58 -8.31 -4.69
C VAL A 87 11.98 -9.62 -3.99
N ARG A 88 11.44 -10.75 -4.42
CA ARG A 88 11.75 -12.08 -3.85
C ARG A 88 13.24 -12.37 -3.93
N GLY A 89 13.82 -12.30 -5.13
CA GLY A 89 15.22 -12.65 -5.34
C GLY A 89 16.19 -11.68 -4.65
N ALA A 90 15.89 -10.38 -4.62
CA ALA A 90 16.74 -9.40 -3.95
C ALA A 90 16.64 -9.50 -2.43
N LEU A 91 15.45 -9.73 -1.87
CA LEU A 91 15.27 -9.92 -0.44
C LEU A 91 15.98 -11.19 0.04
N GLN A 92 15.80 -12.32 -0.66
CA GLN A 92 16.50 -13.58 -0.35
C GLN A 92 18.02 -13.38 -0.31
N GLU A 93 18.59 -12.73 -1.32
CA GLU A 93 20.01 -12.41 -1.37
C GLU A 93 20.46 -11.49 -0.22
N LEU A 94 19.68 -10.45 0.09
CA LEU A 94 19.97 -9.49 1.16
C LEU A 94 19.87 -10.10 2.56
N VAL A 95 19.13 -11.20 2.73
CA VAL A 95 19.07 -11.93 4.01
C VAL A 95 20.00 -13.16 4.03
N GLY A 96 20.79 -13.36 2.98
CA GLY A 96 21.70 -14.51 2.86
C GLY A 96 20.99 -15.85 2.71
N TYR A 97 19.77 -15.87 2.19
CA TYR A 97 19.01 -17.09 1.89
C TYR A 97 19.22 -17.52 0.44
N ASP A 98 19.69 -18.75 0.26
CA ASP A 98 19.75 -19.43 -1.04
C ASP A 98 18.83 -20.67 -1.00
N PRO A 99 17.79 -20.73 -1.86
CA PRO A 99 16.86 -21.86 -1.87
C PRO A 99 17.54 -23.17 -2.29
N ASP A 100 18.57 -23.15 -3.14
CA ASP A 100 19.27 -24.39 -3.51
C ASP A 100 20.07 -24.93 -2.33
N VAL A 101 20.81 -24.06 -1.64
CA VAL A 101 21.54 -24.46 -0.42
C VAL A 101 20.58 -24.96 0.65
N ALA A 102 19.40 -24.34 0.80
CA ALA A 102 18.37 -24.81 1.71
C ALA A 102 17.86 -26.22 1.35
N ARG A 103 17.76 -26.54 0.04
CA ARG A 103 17.35 -27.86 -0.47
C ARG A 103 18.44 -28.93 -0.35
N GLU A 104 19.71 -28.55 -0.41
CA GLU A 104 20.85 -29.45 -0.30
C GLU A 104 21.18 -29.82 1.15
N ARG A 105 20.67 -29.07 2.14
CA ARG A 105 20.87 -29.41 3.55
C ARG A 105 20.24 -30.77 3.84
N PRO A 106 20.97 -31.69 4.53
CA PRO A 106 20.39 -32.93 4.99
C PRO A 106 19.13 -32.63 5.79
N ALA A 107 18.01 -33.26 5.43
CA ALA A 107 16.87 -33.30 6.33
C ALA A 107 17.39 -33.94 7.62
N ALA A 108 17.41 -33.18 8.72
CA ALA A 108 17.76 -33.75 10.02
C ALA A 108 16.94 -35.02 10.20
N ALA A 109 17.63 -36.16 10.35
CA ALA A 109 17.01 -37.47 10.44
C ALA A 109 15.87 -37.41 11.46
N GLY A 110 14.68 -37.91 11.08
CA GLY A 110 13.47 -37.79 11.88
C GLY A 110 13.71 -38.10 13.36
N GLY A 111 13.59 -37.09 14.20
CA GLY A 111 13.76 -37.19 15.64
C GLY A 111 12.48 -36.83 16.35
N GLY A 112 11.70 -37.84 16.75
CA GLY A 112 10.63 -37.73 17.75
C GLY A 112 11.16 -37.42 19.15
N GLY A 113 12.09 -36.47 19.28
CA GLY A 113 12.67 -36.03 20.53
C GLY A 113 12.05 -34.70 20.98
N ARG A 114 11.41 -34.69 22.15
CA ARG A 114 11.09 -33.47 22.89
C ARG A 114 12.38 -32.71 23.16
N GLY A 115 12.70 -31.65 22.42
CA GLY A 115 13.74 -30.70 22.84
C GLY A 115 14.62 -30.01 21.79
N GLY A 116 14.49 -30.28 20.48
CA GLY A 116 15.31 -29.59 19.48
C GLY A 116 14.57 -29.37 18.15
N ARG A 117 14.02 -28.18 17.92
CA ARG A 117 13.46 -27.77 16.62
C ARG A 117 14.61 -27.36 15.68
N GLU A 118 15.23 -28.32 15.01
CA GLU A 118 16.15 -28.04 13.90
C GLU A 118 15.36 -27.70 12.61
N GLY A 119 15.78 -26.63 11.91
CA GLY A 119 15.16 -26.14 10.66
C GLY A 119 13.97 -25.18 10.84
N GLY A 120 13.88 -24.49 11.97
CA GLY A 120 12.77 -23.58 12.27
C GLY A 120 12.70 -22.39 11.30
N GLY A 121 11.54 -22.20 10.68
CA GLY A 121 11.32 -21.06 9.79
C GLY A 121 11.57 -19.73 10.50
N ARG A 122 12.02 -18.73 9.71
CA ARG A 122 12.35 -17.39 10.19
C ARG A 122 11.52 -16.35 9.45
N LEU A 123 11.25 -15.25 10.13
CA LEU A 123 10.56 -14.10 9.56
C LEU A 123 11.55 -12.96 9.35
N ALA A 124 11.86 -12.68 8.09
CA ALA A 124 12.64 -11.53 7.69
C ALA A 124 11.74 -10.29 7.59
N LEU A 125 12.08 -9.22 8.30
CA LEU A 125 11.41 -7.94 8.23
C LEU A 125 12.14 -7.02 7.25
N TRP A 126 11.39 -6.31 6.42
CA TRP A 126 11.89 -5.27 5.52
C TRP A 126 11.21 -3.95 5.85
N ASN A 127 12.01 -2.88 6.04
CA ASN A 127 11.52 -1.52 6.23
C ASN A 127 11.68 -0.69 4.94
N PRO A 128 10.61 -0.44 4.17
CA PRO A 128 10.68 0.32 2.92
C PRO A 128 10.80 1.84 3.10
N ALA A 129 10.91 2.35 4.33
CA ALA A 129 11.07 3.78 4.61
C ALA A 129 12.51 4.11 4.95
N ALA A 130 12.98 5.30 4.55
CA ALA A 130 14.27 5.85 4.97
C ALA A 130 14.21 6.47 6.37
N ARG A 131 13.63 5.76 7.34
CA ARG A 131 13.67 6.11 8.77
C ARG A 131 13.44 4.85 9.60
N PRO A 132 13.92 4.78 10.85
CA PRO A 132 13.60 3.67 11.74
C PRO A 132 12.09 3.50 11.91
N ARG A 133 11.59 2.27 11.77
CA ARG A 133 10.17 1.94 11.93
C ARG A 133 9.97 0.59 12.60
N GLY A 134 8.96 0.50 13.45
CA GLY A 134 8.49 -0.75 14.06
C GLY A 134 6.99 -0.70 14.24
N GLY A 135 6.46 -1.44 15.21
CA GLY A 135 5.04 -1.42 15.56
C GLY A 135 4.28 -2.66 15.11
N VAL A 136 2.94 -2.59 15.06
CA VAL A 136 2.09 -3.73 14.71
C VAL A 136 2.25 -4.08 13.22
N VAL A 137 2.75 -5.30 12.97
CA VAL A 137 2.94 -5.87 11.64
C VAL A 137 2.05 -7.10 11.50
N ILE A 138 1.44 -7.27 10.33
CA ILE A 138 0.76 -8.51 9.94
C ILE A 138 1.68 -9.28 8.98
N ALA A 139 1.86 -10.57 9.23
CA ALA A 139 2.58 -11.47 8.34
C ALA A 139 1.83 -12.79 8.16
N ASP A 140 1.99 -13.38 6.98
CA ASP A 140 1.56 -14.75 6.70
C ASP A 140 2.77 -15.68 6.88
N VAL A 141 2.63 -16.70 7.72
CA VAL A 141 3.63 -17.74 7.98
C VAL A 141 3.03 -19.12 7.72
N SER A 142 3.88 -20.13 7.55
CA SER A 142 3.44 -21.49 7.22
C SER A 142 4.20 -22.55 8.00
N PHE A 143 3.49 -23.62 8.36
CA PHE A 143 4.03 -24.75 9.10
C PHE A 143 3.80 -26.05 8.34
N PHE A 144 4.88 -26.77 8.09
CA PHE A 144 4.88 -28.03 7.34
C PHE A 144 3.98 -29.10 7.98
N ARG A 145 3.13 -29.73 7.16
CA ARG A 145 2.33 -30.89 7.54
C ARG A 145 2.73 -32.15 6.81
N ARG A 146 2.92 -32.09 5.49
CA ARG A 146 3.16 -33.29 4.69
C ARG A 146 3.75 -32.96 3.33
N ASP A 147 4.66 -33.80 2.84
CA ASP A 147 5.14 -33.71 1.44
C ASP A 147 4.05 -34.18 0.46
N ILE A 148 3.93 -33.50 -0.68
CA ILE A 148 3.18 -34.01 -1.83
C ILE A 148 4.14 -34.73 -2.77
N LEU A 149 4.02 -36.06 -2.83
CA LEU A 149 4.85 -36.88 -3.70
C LEU A 149 4.39 -36.80 -5.16
N VAL A 150 5.33 -36.51 -6.06
CA VAL A 150 5.13 -36.56 -7.51
C VAL A 150 5.63 -37.91 -8.05
N GLY A 151 4.84 -38.54 -8.92
CA GLY A 151 5.14 -39.80 -9.59
C GLY A 151 4.24 -40.95 -9.15
N PRO A 152 4.41 -42.16 -9.73
CA PRO A 152 3.56 -43.30 -9.46
C PRO A 152 3.66 -43.74 -8.00
N PRO A 153 2.61 -44.41 -7.47
CA PRO A 153 2.68 -45.09 -6.18
C PRO A 153 3.90 -46.03 -6.12
N GLY A 154 4.62 -46.00 -5.01
CA GLY A 154 5.79 -46.83 -4.76
C GLY A 154 6.20 -46.73 -3.28
N ASP A 155 7.38 -47.22 -2.93
CA ASP A 155 7.83 -47.32 -1.53
C ASP A 155 8.17 -45.97 -0.87
N ARG A 156 8.14 -44.87 -1.64
CA ARG A 156 8.37 -43.51 -1.14
C ARG A 156 7.26 -43.14 -0.16
N ARG A 157 7.62 -42.91 1.11
CA ARG A 157 6.71 -42.39 2.13
C ARG A 157 6.87 -40.87 2.26
N PRO A 158 5.77 -40.08 2.24
CA PRO A 158 5.86 -38.64 2.44
C PRO A 158 6.31 -38.35 3.88
N ARG A 159 7.16 -37.35 4.09
CA ARG A 159 7.40 -36.84 5.44
C ARG A 159 6.12 -36.23 5.97
N VAL A 160 5.95 -36.29 7.29
CA VAL A 160 4.82 -35.68 8.00
C VAL A 160 5.39 -34.80 9.11
N GLY A 161 4.81 -33.61 9.27
CA GLY A 161 5.13 -32.63 10.28
C GLY A 161 3.93 -32.35 11.19
N ALA A 162 4.21 -31.76 12.36
CA ALA A 162 3.20 -31.44 13.35
C ALA A 162 2.23 -30.31 12.94
N GLY A 163 2.49 -29.62 11.82
CA GLY A 163 1.75 -28.42 11.43
C GLY A 163 1.90 -27.28 12.43
N TYR A 164 0.90 -26.39 12.46
CA TYR A 164 0.85 -25.27 13.38
C TYR A 164 0.73 -25.74 14.83
N GLN A 165 1.61 -25.20 15.67
CA GLN A 165 1.51 -25.23 17.13
C GLN A 165 1.61 -23.78 17.64
N PRO A 166 0.98 -23.45 18.78
CA PRO A 166 1.18 -22.14 19.40
C PRO A 166 2.67 -21.80 19.54
N PHE A 167 3.03 -20.58 19.16
CA PHE A 167 4.42 -20.12 19.14
C PHE A 167 4.50 -18.63 19.48
N ALA A 168 5.70 -18.16 19.79
CA ALA A 168 6.04 -16.74 19.80
C ALA A 168 7.15 -16.47 18.80
N LEU A 169 7.31 -15.24 18.37
CA LEU A 169 8.52 -14.83 17.66
C LEU A 169 9.62 -14.52 18.69
N ARG A 170 10.88 -14.58 18.28
CA ARG A 170 12.03 -14.21 19.10
C ARG A 170 12.97 -13.31 18.32
N THR A 171 13.41 -12.23 18.95
CA THR A 171 14.46 -11.35 18.42
C THR A 171 15.83 -12.02 18.56
N PRO A 172 16.87 -11.54 17.84
CA PRO A 172 18.20 -12.13 17.89
C PRO A 172 18.87 -12.10 19.28
N ASP A 173 18.47 -11.15 20.14
CA ASP A 173 18.88 -11.06 21.55
C ASP A 173 18.10 -12.01 22.48
N GLY A 174 17.24 -12.87 21.94
CA GLY A 174 16.49 -13.90 22.67
C GLY A 174 15.15 -13.44 23.25
N ARG A 175 14.80 -12.15 23.13
CA ARG A 175 13.55 -11.61 23.67
C ARG A 175 12.34 -12.15 22.91
N ALA A 176 11.34 -12.63 23.66
CA ALA A 176 10.09 -13.11 23.11
C ALA A 176 9.18 -11.96 22.62
N VAL A 177 8.60 -12.15 21.44
CA VAL A 177 7.64 -11.27 20.79
C VAL A 177 6.33 -12.05 20.64
N PRO A 178 5.31 -11.76 21.46
CA PRO A 178 4.02 -12.43 21.37
C PRO A 178 3.33 -12.20 20.02
N VAL A 179 2.61 -13.22 19.56
CA VAL A 179 1.81 -13.16 18.34
C VAL A 179 0.32 -13.21 18.67
N GLN A 180 -0.47 -12.41 17.98
CA GLN A 180 -1.92 -12.55 17.90
C GLN A 180 -2.25 -13.35 16.63
N LEU A 181 -2.92 -14.49 16.79
CA LEU A 181 -3.46 -15.25 15.66
C LEU A 181 -4.65 -14.51 15.05
N LEU A 182 -4.62 -14.27 13.73
CA LEU A 182 -5.70 -13.61 12.99
C LEU A 182 -6.50 -14.59 12.13
N ASP A 183 -5.82 -15.51 11.46
CA ASP A 183 -6.43 -16.55 10.63
C ASP A 183 -5.55 -17.80 10.59
N ARG A 184 -6.18 -18.96 10.39
CA ARG A 184 -5.49 -20.24 10.17
C ARG A 184 -6.29 -21.08 9.20
N ARG A 185 -5.63 -21.62 8.19
CA ARG A 185 -6.21 -22.57 7.25
C ARG A 185 -5.17 -23.58 6.76
N MET A 186 -5.62 -24.73 6.31
CA MET A 186 -4.78 -25.63 5.52
C MET A 186 -4.59 -25.06 4.12
N GLY A 187 -3.41 -25.24 3.55
CA GLY A 187 -3.08 -24.81 2.21
C GLY A 187 -1.90 -25.58 1.64
N LEU A 188 -1.48 -25.16 0.45
CA LEU A 188 -0.33 -25.70 -0.25
C LEU A 188 0.75 -24.62 -0.31
N GLU A 189 2.00 -25.03 -0.16
CA GLU A 189 3.16 -24.18 -0.36
C GLU A 189 4.10 -24.85 -1.34
N ARG A 190 4.41 -24.14 -2.42
CA ARG A 190 5.43 -24.55 -3.39
C ARG A 190 6.74 -23.86 -3.05
N ARG A 191 7.83 -24.63 -3.05
CA ARG A 191 9.20 -24.14 -2.94
C ARG A 191 9.92 -24.39 -4.25
N ASP A 192 10.52 -23.34 -4.77
CA ASP A 192 11.31 -23.36 -6.00
C ASP A 192 12.78 -23.13 -5.68
N ALA A 193 13.64 -23.91 -6.32
CA ALA A 193 15.09 -23.78 -6.27
C ALA A 193 15.64 -24.10 -7.67
N ALA A 194 16.68 -23.41 -8.12
CA ALA A 194 17.12 -23.48 -9.52
C ALA A 194 17.71 -24.84 -9.91
N ARG A 195 18.33 -25.55 -8.96
CA ARG A 195 18.99 -26.85 -9.15
C ARG A 195 18.11 -28.04 -8.76
N HIS A 196 16.89 -27.81 -8.27
CA HIS A 196 16.01 -28.88 -7.79
C HIS A 196 14.64 -28.82 -8.47
N TYR A 197 14.03 -30.00 -8.63
CA TYR A 197 12.63 -30.07 -9.03
C TYR A 197 11.75 -29.35 -8.00
N PRO A 198 10.69 -28.61 -8.41
CA PRO A 198 9.79 -27.94 -7.49
C PRO A 198 9.24 -28.88 -6.43
N ASP A 199 9.21 -28.40 -5.19
CA ASP A 199 8.69 -29.15 -4.05
C ASP A 199 7.38 -28.55 -3.57
N GLN A 200 6.37 -29.38 -3.34
CA GLN A 200 5.07 -28.89 -2.90
C GLN A 200 4.66 -29.61 -1.62
N ASP A 201 4.30 -28.82 -0.62
CA ASP A 201 3.97 -29.30 0.71
C ASP A 201 2.54 -28.90 1.08
N GLU A 202 1.84 -29.79 1.78
CA GLU A 202 0.70 -29.40 2.60
C GLU A 202 1.20 -28.66 3.85
N VAL A 203 0.63 -27.49 4.11
CA VAL A 203 1.02 -26.62 5.22
C VAL A 203 -0.21 -26.08 5.97
N ASP A 204 -0.04 -25.75 7.24
CA ASP A 204 -0.93 -24.81 7.91
C ASP A 204 -0.46 -23.38 7.56
N GLN A 205 -1.27 -22.63 6.82
CA GLN A 205 -1.08 -21.20 6.57
C GLN A 205 -1.69 -20.41 7.73
N VAL A 206 -0.90 -19.51 8.31
CA VAL A 206 -1.23 -18.82 9.56
C VAL A 206 -0.97 -17.33 9.39
N ARG A 207 -2.01 -16.52 9.54
CA ARG A 207 -1.89 -15.07 9.57
C ARG A 207 -1.74 -14.60 10.99
N ILE A 208 -0.66 -13.89 11.28
CA ILE A 208 -0.34 -13.38 12.61
C ILE A 208 -0.21 -11.86 12.61
N ALA A 209 -0.52 -11.24 13.75
CA ALA A 209 -0.06 -9.90 14.09
C ALA A 209 0.96 -9.96 15.23
N PHE A 210 1.97 -9.13 15.20
CA PHE A 210 2.98 -9.01 16.25
C PHE A 210 3.51 -7.58 16.29
N ARG A 211 4.13 -7.20 17.42
CA ARG A 211 4.82 -5.91 17.52
C ARG A 211 6.27 -6.08 17.06
N ALA A 212 6.55 -5.68 15.84
CA ALA A 212 7.90 -5.68 15.30
C ALA A 212 8.81 -4.75 16.11
N PRO A 213 10.07 -5.15 16.38
CA PRO A 213 11.08 -4.24 16.89
C PRO A 213 11.33 -3.10 15.89
N SER A 214 12.02 -2.05 16.33
CA SER A 214 12.43 -0.99 15.41
C SER A 214 13.45 -1.54 14.41
N VAL A 215 13.11 -1.48 13.13
CA VAL A 215 13.96 -1.80 11.99
C VAL A 215 14.52 -0.49 11.43
N VAL A 216 15.82 -0.42 11.20
CA VAL A 216 16.50 0.77 10.65
C VAL A 216 16.00 1.13 9.25
N GLY A 217 16.32 2.33 8.77
CA GLY A 217 15.80 2.84 7.49
C GLY A 217 16.32 2.02 6.32
N LEU A 218 15.43 1.60 5.40
CA LEU A 218 15.76 0.75 4.26
C LEU A 218 16.50 -0.54 4.65
N GLY A 219 16.31 -1.01 5.89
CA GLY A 219 17.04 -2.12 6.47
C GLY A 219 16.18 -3.33 6.80
N PHE A 220 16.83 -4.29 7.48
CA PHE A 220 16.27 -5.60 7.78
C PHE A 220 16.24 -5.89 9.28
N GLY A 221 15.23 -6.66 9.71
CA GLY A 221 15.17 -7.23 11.06
C GLY A 221 14.85 -8.72 10.99
N MET A 222 15.44 -9.56 11.83
CA MET A 222 15.20 -11.01 11.82
C MET A 222 14.44 -11.43 13.07
N LEU A 223 13.45 -12.30 12.89
CA LEU A 223 12.73 -12.93 13.98
C LEU A 223 12.70 -14.45 13.79
N ASP A 224 13.07 -15.18 14.83
CA ASP A 224 13.03 -16.63 14.88
C ASP A 224 11.71 -17.12 15.47
N VAL A 225 11.31 -18.36 15.18
CA VAL A 225 10.20 -19.02 15.89
C VAL A 225 10.70 -19.56 17.22
N GLY A 226 10.01 -19.19 18.29
CA GLY A 226 10.30 -19.61 19.65
C GLY A 226 9.10 -20.17 20.39
N GLU A 227 9.36 -20.72 21.58
CA GLU A 227 8.31 -21.17 22.48
C GLU A 227 7.48 -20.00 23.03
N VAL A 228 6.18 -20.25 23.23
CA VAL A 228 5.30 -19.33 23.94
C VAL A 228 5.81 -19.18 25.37
N VAL A 229 6.02 -17.94 25.81
CA VAL A 229 6.36 -17.66 27.21
C VAL A 229 5.05 -17.44 27.98
N PRO A 230 4.69 -18.33 28.94
CA PRO A 230 3.50 -18.14 29.76
C PRO A 230 3.55 -16.82 30.51
N GLY A 231 2.44 -16.07 30.54
CA GLY A 231 2.30 -14.88 31.39
C GLY A 231 2.83 -13.56 30.81
N THR A 232 3.07 -13.44 29.50
CA THR A 232 3.33 -12.10 28.93
C THR A 232 2.05 -11.24 29.07
N PRO A 233 2.06 -10.12 29.81
CA PRO A 233 0.86 -9.32 30.03
C PRO A 233 0.29 -8.82 28.71
N ALA A 234 -1.04 -8.78 28.58
CA ALA A 234 -1.69 -8.00 27.54
C ALA A 234 -1.18 -6.56 27.64
N SER A 235 -0.49 -6.07 26.60
CA SER A 235 0.07 -4.72 26.63
C SER A 235 -1.03 -3.70 26.93
N THR A 236 -0.80 -2.84 27.91
CA THR A 236 -1.64 -1.67 28.17
C THR A 236 -1.75 -0.83 26.88
N GLY A 237 -2.97 -0.50 26.46
CA GLY A 237 -3.21 0.30 25.23
C GLY A 237 -3.39 -0.51 23.93
N GLY A 238 -3.88 -1.74 23.99
CA GLY A 238 -4.25 -2.55 22.80
C GLY A 238 -5.45 -2.02 21.99
N ALA A 239 -5.65 -2.60 20.81
CA ALA A 239 -6.88 -2.48 20.04
C ALA A 239 -7.90 -3.53 20.51
N GLY A 240 -9.19 -3.19 20.53
CA GLY A 240 -10.25 -4.09 20.97
C GLY A 240 -11.58 -3.87 20.26
N VAL A 241 -12.52 -4.79 20.47
CA VAL A 241 -13.87 -4.76 19.90
C VAL A 241 -14.92 -4.69 21.02
N ARG A 242 -15.86 -3.75 20.92
CA ARG A 242 -17.03 -3.59 21.81
C ARG A 242 -18.30 -3.49 20.96
N GLY A 243 -19.06 -4.58 20.85
CA GLY A 243 -20.24 -4.62 19.98
C GLY A 243 -19.87 -4.34 18.52
N ARG A 244 -20.30 -3.20 17.98
CA ARG A 244 -20.00 -2.72 16.61
C ARG A 244 -18.86 -1.68 16.57
N THR A 245 -18.15 -1.52 17.67
CA THR A 245 -17.13 -0.49 17.85
C THR A 245 -15.75 -1.11 17.97
N LEU A 246 -14.78 -0.57 17.24
CA LEU A 246 -13.37 -0.81 17.45
C LEU A 246 -12.79 0.34 18.27
N VAL A 247 -11.90 0.04 19.21
CA VAL A 247 -11.25 1.05 20.05
C VAL A 247 -9.76 0.76 20.19
N ASN A 248 -8.93 1.78 20.12
CA ASN A 248 -7.55 1.75 20.60
C ASN A 248 -7.30 3.01 21.46
N ARG A 249 -6.04 3.30 21.80
CA ARG A 249 -5.71 4.48 22.62
C ARG A 249 -5.96 5.83 21.92
N PHE A 250 -6.06 5.84 20.59
CA PHE A 250 -6.18 7.07 19.79
C PHE A 250 -7.60 7.34 19.34
N VAL A 251 -8.31 6.32 18.87
CA VAL A 251 -9.60 6.47 18.21
C VAL A 251 -10.60 5.41 18.65
N GLU A 252 -11.87 5.75 18.50
CA GLU A 252 -12.99 4.84 18.56
C GLU A 252 -13.76 4.94 17.24
N VAL A 253 -14.01 3.81 16.58
CA VAL A 253 -14.76 3.75 15.32
C VAL A 253 -15.92 2.77 15.42
N THR A 254 -17.13 3.23 15.11
CA THR A 254 -18.36 2.44 15.21
C THR A 254 -18.99 2.23 13.84
N LEU A 255 -19.36 0.99 13.54
CA LEU A 255 -20.18 0.66 12.36
C LEU A 255 -21.63 1.06 12.60
N GLU A 256 -22.09 2.04 11.85
CA GLU A 256 -23.46 2.56 11.92
C GLU A 256 -24.45 1.62 11.19
N PRO A 257 -25.75 1.63 11.54
CA PRO A 257 -26.77 0.81 10.86
C PRO A 257 -26.86 1.05 9.35
N ALA A 258 -26.48 2.25 8.89
CA ALA A 258 -26.45 2.62 7.47
C ALA A 258 -25.29 1.97 6.69
N GLY A 259 -24.31 1.36 7.36
CA GLY A 259 -23.06 0.86 6.75
C GLY A 259 -21.93 1.90 6.71
N ALA A 260 -22.20 3.09 7.24
CA ALA A 260 -21.22 4.16 7.44
C ALA A 260 -20.44 3.97 8.76
N LEU A 261 -19.49 4.87 9.02
CA LEU A 261 -18.64 4.89 10.21
C LEU A 261 -18.86 6.18 11.02
N ALA A 262 -19.00 6.01 12.33
CA ALA A 262 -18.78 7.09 13.29
C ALA A 262 -17.34 6.99 13.82
N LEU A 263 -16.58 8.09 13.79
CA LEU A 263 -15.20 8.18 14.24
C LEU A 263 -15.08 9.22 15.34
N HIS A 264 -14.55 8.82 16.49
CA HIS A 264 -14.22 9.69 17.62
C HIS A 264 -12.71 9.66 17.85
N ASP A 265 -12.05 10.81 17.69
CA ASP A 265 -10.65 10.97 18.07
C ASP A 265 -10.55 11.23 19.56
N ARG A 266 -9.98 10.28 20.30
CA ARG A 266 -9.86 10.34 21.75
C ARG A 266 -8.76 11.29 22.22
N ARG A 267 -7.90 11.77 21.31
CA ARG A 267 -6.85 12.75 21.62
C ARG A 267 -7.40 14.18 21.60
N THR A 268 -8.28 14.48 20.64
CA THR A 268 -8.83 15.83 20.43
C THR A 268 -10.25 15.98 20.95
N GLY A 269 -11.00 14.88 21.07
CA GLY A 269 -12.44 14.87 21.37
C GLY A 269 -13.34 15.04 20.14
N GLU A 270 -12.75 15.25 18.96
CA GLU A 270 -13.50 15.47 17.71
C GLU A 270 -14.28 14.23 17.29
N ARG A 271 -15.46 14.47 16.72
CA ARG A 271 -16.38 13.42 16.27
C ARG A 271 -16.86 13.67 14.85
N PHE A 272 -16.86 12.59 14.08
CA PHE A 272 -17.34 12.53 12.71
C PHE A 272 -18.35 11.39 12.61
N PHE A 273 -19.40 11.61 11.83
CA PHE A 273 -20.50 10.67 11.66
C PHE A 273 -20.76 10.47 10.17
N ASP A 274 -21.44 9.38 9.83
CA ASP A 274 -21.84 9.09 8.46
C ASP A 274 -20.65 9.00 7.47
N LEU A 275 -19.45 8.66 7.96
CA LEU A 275 -18.25 8.54 7.14
C LEU A 275 -18.30 7.29 6.25
N LEU A 276 -17.81 7.43 5.02
CA LEU A 276 -17.86 6.41 3.98
C LEU A 276 -19.26 5.90 3.65
N ARG A 277 -20.29 6.73 3.86
CA ARG A 277 -21.64 6.38 3.41
C ARG A 277 -21.69 6.27 1.90
N LEU A 278 -22.13 5.11 1.42
CA LEU A 278 -22.28 4.87 -0.01
C LEU A 278 -23.47 5.64 -0.57
N GLU A 279 -23.21 6.36 -1.67
CA GLU A 279 -24.22 6.98 -2.51
C GLU A 279 -24.04 6.53 -3.96
N ASP A 280 -25.15 6.28 -4.63
CA ASP A 280 -25.17 5.74 -5.98
C ASP A 280 -26.15 6.56 -6.83
N GLY A 281 -25.66 7.14 -7.93
CA GLY A 281 -26.46 7.91 -8.90
C GLY A 281 -26.19 7.42 -10.31
N GLY A 282 -27.03 7.82 -11.27
CA GLY A 282 -26.83 7.46 -12.66
C GLY A 282 -25.63 8.18 -13.29
N ASP A 283 -25.09 7.57 -14.34
CA ASP A 283 -24.12 8.19 -15.24
C ASP A 283 -24.54 7.90 -16.68
N ALA A 284 -25.06 8.91 -17.36
CA ALA A 284 -25.43 8.88 -18.77
C ALA A 284 -24.26 9.35 -19.67
N GLY A 285 -23.07 9.52 -19.10
CA GLY A 285 -21.89 9.99 -19.80
C GLY A 285 -21.20 8.92 -20.64
N ASP A 286 -19.93 9.20 -20.93
CA ASP A 286 -19.03 8.34 -21.67
C ASP A 286 -17.72 8.18 -20.91
N THR A 287 -16.69 7.54 -21.49
CA THR A 287 -15.39 7.39 -20.81
C THR A 287 -14.68 8.70 -20.50
N TYR A 288 -14.97 9.79 -21.20
CA TYR A 288 -14.35 11.11 -20.99
C TYR A 288 -15.07 11.92 -19.91
N THR A 289 -16.40 11.95 -19.94
CA THR A 289 -17.19 12.93 -19.22
C THR A 289 -18.27 12.22 -18.39
N TYR A 290 -18.34 12.57 -17.11
CA TYR A 290 -19.49 12.21 -16.28
C TYR A 290 -20.67 13.09 -16.68
N CYS A 291 -21.82 12.48 -16.93
CA CYS A 291 -23.04 13.21 -17.24
C CYS A 291 -24.19 12.69 -16.37
N PRO A 292 -24.73 13.47 -15.42
CA PRO A 292 -25.89 13.03 -14.66
C PRO A 292 -27.11 12.88 -15.59
N PRO A 293 -27.96 11.86 -15.40
CA PRO A 293 -29.24 11.80 -16.10
C PRO A 293 -30.10 13.04 -15.82
N ALA A 294 -30.91 13.47 -16.80
CA ALA A 294 -31.81 14.63 -16.65
C ALA A 294 -32.75 14.55 -15.44
N ARG A 295 -33.09 13.33 -14.99
CA ARG A 295 -33.83 13.05 -13.77
C ARG A 295 -33.12 11.98 -12.94
N ASP A 296 -31.93 12.32 -12.44
CA ASP A 296 -31.18 11.41 -11.58
C ASP A 296 -31.84 11.21 -10.21
N ARG A 297 -31.68 10.01 -9.65
CA ARG A 297 -32.10 9.66 -8.29
C ARG A 297 -30.91 9.08 -7.55
N VAL A 298 -30.17 9.94 -6.87
CA VAL A 298 -29.07 9.50 -6.00
C VAL A 298 -29.64 8.73 -4.81
N VAL A 299 -29.42 7.42 -4.81
CA VAL A 299 -29.80 6.53 -3.73
C VAL A 299 -28.70 6.52 -2.69
N ARG A 300 -29.07 6.90 -1.47
CA ARG A 300 -28.22 6.70 -0.30
C ARG A 300 -28.83 5.59 0.52
N ARG A 301 -28.00 4.67 1.00
CA ARG A 301 -28.49 3.67 1.94
C ARG A 301 -28.97 4.40 3.21
N THR A 302 -30.20 4.14 3.62
CA THR A 302 -30.73 4.60 4.90
C THR A 302 -30.43 3.56 5.97
N GLY A 303 -30.56 3.92 7.25
CA GLY A 303 -30.46 2.94 8.34
C GLY A 303 -31.57 1.87 8.33
N GLN A 304 -32.54 1.98 7.41
CA GLN A 304 -33.63 1.01 7.23
C GLN A 304 -33.13 -0.17 6.40
N GLY A 305 -32.61 -1.18 7.09
CA GLY A 305 -32.10 -2.42 6.51
C GLY A 305 -30.98 -3.00 7.36
N ARG A 306 -30.96 -4.32 7.56
CA ARG A 306 -29.97 -4.95 8.45
C ARG A 306 -28.62 -5.09 7.77
N ILE A 307 -27.57 -4.48 8.33
CA ILE A 307 -26.19 -4.86 8.02
C ILE A 307 -25.82 -6.13 8.80
N HIS A 308 -25.09 -7.04 8.16
CA HIS A 308 -24.55 -8.21 8.83
C HIS A 308 -23.13 -7.90 9.29
N VAL A 309 -22.94 -7.84 10.62
CA VAL A 309 -21.64 -7.53 11.23
C VAL A 309 -21.02 -8.78 11.83
N ARG A 310 -19.77 -9.04 11.49
CA ARG A 310 -18.97 -10.16 12.02
C ARG A 310 -17.65 -9.64 12.58
N ARG A 311 -17.28 -10.11 13.76
CA ARG A 311 -15.95 -9.87 14.33
C ARG A 311 -14.92 -10.75 13.63
N LEU A 312 -13.87 -10.14 13.08
CA LEU A 312 -12.77 -10.84 12.42
C LEU A 312 -11.56 -11.01 13.36
N ALA A 313 -11.22 -9.97 14.11
CA ALA A 313 -10.12 -10.00 15.06
C ALA A 313 -10.51 -9.26 16.36
N PRO A 314 -10.39 -9.86 17.54
CA PRO A 314 -10.80 -9.24 18.80
C PRO A 314 -9.76 -8.27 19.40
N GLY A 315 -8.51 -8.31 18.96
CA GLY A 315 -7.36 -7.67 19.63
C GLY A 315 -6.38 -8.71 20.21
N PRO A 316 -5.29 -8.30 20.88
CA PRO A 316 -5.01 -6.93 21.35
C PRO A 316 -4.16 -6.07 20.39
N LEU A 317 -3.56 -6.63 19.35
CA LEU A 317 -2.71 -5.88 18.41
C LEU A 317 -3.51 -5.35 17.22
N VAL A 318 -4.41 -6.19 16.68
CA VAL A 318 -5.31 -5.85 15.58
C VAL A 318 -6.73 -6.18 16.00
N ALA A 319 -7.62 -5.18 15.95
CA ALA A 319 -9.05 -5.37 16.10
C ALA A 319 -9.74 -5.11 14.77
N ALA A 320 -10.67 -5.97 14.36
CA ALA A 320 -11.30 -5.89 13.06
C ALA A 320 -12.76 -6.35 13.05
N LEU A 321 -13.60 -5.60 12.35
CA LEU A 321 -15.01 -5.90 12.09
C LEU A 321 -15.25 -5.95 10.59
N GLU A 322 -16.13 -6.85 10.18
CA GLU A 322 -16.66 -6.98 8.83
C GLU A 322 -18.12 -6.59 8.84
N ALA A 323 -18.54 -5.75 7.91
CA ALA A 323 -19.94 -5.45 7.64
C ALA A 323 -20.27 -5.82 6.19
N ARG A 324 -21.43 -6.45 5.99
CA ARG A 324 -21.96 -6.79 4.66
C ARG A 324 -23.37 -6.23 4.47
N TRP A 325 -23.61 -5.66 3.29
CA TRP A 325 -24.92 -5.15 2.89
C TRP A 325 -25.07 -5.16 1.37
N SER A 326 -26.27 -4.86 0.90
CA SER A 326 -26.56 -4.69 -0.53
C SER A 326 -27.38 -3.43 -0.76
N MET A 327 -27.13 -2.82 -1.91
CA MET A 327 -27.93 -1.78 -2.54
C MET A 327 -28.49 -2.36 -3.84
N LYS A 328 -29.32 -1.60 -4.57
CA LYS A 328 -29.91 -2.07 -5.83
C LYS A 328 -28.85 -2.42 -6.88
N THR A 329 -27.82 -1.59 -6.98
CA THR A 329 -26.76 -1.67 -8.01
C THR A 329 -25.54 -2.46 -7.58
N VAL A 330 -25.27 -2.54 -6.28
CA VAL A 330 -24.05 -3.16 -5.75
C VAL A 330 -24.27 -3.98 -4.48
N ALA A 331 -23.46 -5.01 -4.27
CA ALA A 331 -23.25 -5.59 -2.95
C ALA A 331 -21.91 -5.12 -2.37
N ALA A 332 -21.89 -4.85 -1.07
CA ALA A 332 -20.72 -4.28 -0.40
C ALA A 332 -20.32 -5.12 0.82
N ARG A 333 -19.01 -5.28 0.98
CA ARG A 333 -18.35 -5.88 2.13
C ARG A 333 -17.26 -4.92 2.60
N LEU A 334 -17.43 -4.34 3.78
CA LEU A 334 -16.45 -3.45 4.40
C LEU A 334 -15.78 -4.16 5.56
N VAL A 335 -14.45 -4.25 5.52
CA VAL A 335 -13.62 -4.65 6.65
C VAL A 335 -12.95 -3.40 7.24
N VAL A 336 -13.24 -3.10 8.50
CA VAL A 336 -12.64 -2.00 9.26
C VAL A 336 -11.64 -2.58 10.23
N MET A 337 -10.44 -2.02 10.29
CA MET A 337 -9.36 -2.49 11.16
C MET A 337 -8.72 -1.33 11.92
N LEU A 338 -8.43 -1.58 13.21
CA LEU A 338 -7.57 -0.73 14.03
C LEU A 338 -6.34 -1.53 14.47
N TYR A 339 -5.18 -0.88 14.37
CA TYR A 339 -3.95 -1.38 14.97
C TYR A 339 -3.77 -0.71 16.33
N ALA A 340 -3.15 -1.40 17.28
CA ALA A 340 -2.99 -0.91 18.65
C ALA A 340 -2.18 0.39 18.76
N ASP A 341 -1.29 0.65 17.80
CA ASP A 341 -0.27 1.71 17.87
C ASP A 341 -0.40 2.81 16.81
N HIS A 342 -1.50 2.87 16.06
CA HIS A 342 -1.73 3.91 15.06
C HIS A 342 -3.17 4.45 15.06
N PRO A 343 -3.41 5.76 14.78
CA PRO A 343 -4.75 6.34 14.72
C PRO A 343 -5.53 6.05 13.42
N VAL A 344 -4.86 5.64 12.35
CA VAL A 344 -5.54 5.37 11.06
C VAL A 344 -6.55 4.23 11.18
N VAL A 345 -7.79 4.53 10.80
CA VAL A 345 -8.84 3.55 10.54
C VAL A 345 -8.64 2.98 9.14
N ARG A 346 -8.24 1.71 9.06
CA ARG A 346 -8.05 1.03 7.76
C ARG A 346 -9.37 0.44 7.29
N CYS A 347 -9.74 0.72 6.05
CA CYS A 347 -10.98 0.29 5.43
C CYS A 347 -10.67 -0.48 4.14
N LEU A 348 -11.06 -1.75 4.11
CA LEU A 348 -11.06 -2.57 2.91
C LEU A 348 -12.50 -2.74 2.46
N LEU A 349 -12.88 -2.09 1.36
CA LEU A 349 -14.20 -2.16 0.76
C LEU A 349 -14.14 -3.05 -0.49
N GLU A 350 -14.88 -4.15 -0.46
CA GLU A 350 -15.14 -4.99 -1.63
C GLU A 350 -16.55 -4.68 -2.14
N VAL A 351 -16.65 -4.36 -3.44
CA VAL A 351 -17.90 -4.04 -4.13
C VAL A 351 -18.11 -5.04 -5.26
N ASP A 352 -19.26 -5.69 -5.30
CA ASP A 352 -19.72 -6.47 -6.44
C ASP A 352 -20.69 -5.61 -7.25
N ASN A 353 -20.24 -5.09 -8.38
CA ASN A 353 -21.04 -4.26 -9.27
C ASN A 353 -21.97 -5.10 -10.16
N ARG A 354 -23.27 -4.81 -10.07
CA ARG A 354 -24.34 -5.56 -10.72
C ARG A 354 -25.17 -4.71 -11.69
N ALA A 355 -24.80 -3.46 -11.88
CA ALA A 355 -25.55 -2.54 -12.73
C ALA A 355 -24.60 -1.76 -13.67
N PRO A 356 -25.06 -1.45 -14.88
CA PRO A 356 -24.39 -0.49 -15.76
C PRO A 356 -24.81 0.95 -15.43
N ASP A 357 -24.15 1.91 -16.09
CA ASP A 357 -24.60 3.31 -16.26
C ASP A 357 -24.85 4.06 -14.95
N HIS A 358 -23.92 3.91 -14.01
CA HIS A 358 -24.02 4.48 -12.68
C HIS A 358 -22.65 4.86 -12.10
N ARG A 359 -22.67 5.71 -11.08
CA ARG A 359 -21.50 6.19 -10.35
C ARG A 359 -21.68 5.98 -8.86
N LEU A 360 -20.90 5.04 -8.32
CA LEU A 360 -20.83 4.74 -6.89
C LEU A 360 -19.76 5.61 -6.22
N ARG A 361 -20.15 6.28 -5.14
CA ARG A 361 -19.27 7.15 -4.34
C ARG A 361 -19.42 6.87 -2.85
N ALA A 362 -18.42 7.28 -2.07
CA ALA A 362 -18.48 7.31 -0.61
C ALA A 362 -18.34 8.75 -0.10
N ARG A 363 -19.30 9.18 0.72
CA ARG A 363 -19.35 10.52 1.30
C ARG A 363 -18.75 10.54 2.71
N LEU A 364 -18.05 11.61 3.04
CA LEU A 364 -17.40 11.85 4.32
C LEU A 364 -17.73 13.27 4.79
N PRO A 365 -18.81 13.45 5.57
CA PRO A 365 -19.14 14.75 6.12
C PRO A 365 -18.10 15.20 7.13
N THR A 366 -17.48 16.36 6.87
CA THR A 366 -16.46 16.92 7.77
C THR A 366 -17.05 17.99 8.69
N ALA A 367 -18.21 18.55 8.30
CA ALA A 367 -18.81 19.75 8.88
C ALA A 367 -17.80 20.91 9.02
N LEU A 368 -16.85 20.97 8.09
CA LEU A 368 -16.00 22.11 7.79
C LEU A 368 -16.55 22.76 6.51
N GLY A 369 -17.47 23.71 6.66
CA GLY A 369 -18.00 24.51 5.55
C GLY A 369 -17.24 25.84 5.39
N GLY A 370 -17.63 26.67 4.42
CA GLY A 370 -17.24 28.09 4.43
C GLY A 370 -15.92 28.47 3.75
N GLY A 371 -15.46 27.71 2.76
CA GLY A 371 -14.44 28.20 1.81
C GLY A 371 -13.00 27.71 2.01
N SER A 372 -12.71 26.93 3.06
CA SER A 372 -11.40 26.29 3.21
C SER A 372 -11.14 25.30 2.05
N PRO A 373 -10.02 25.43 1.31
CA PRO A 373 -9.72 24.53 0.21
C PRO A 373 -9.28 23.16 0.73
N ALA A 374 -9.70 22.09 0.05
CA ALA A 374 -9.16 20.76 0.29
C ALA A 374 -7.69 20.70 -0.18
N LEU A 375 -6.84 20.08 0.63
CA LEU A 375 -5.45 19.82 0.31
C LEU A 375 -5.33 18.39 -0.24
N ALA A 376 -5.01 18.25 -1.52
CA ALA A 376 -4.81 16.95 -2.16
C ALA A 376 -3.34 16.69 -2.46
N GLY A 377 -2.91 15.45 -2.34
CA GLY A 377 -1.59 15.04 -2.81
C GLY A 377 -1.50 15.12 -4.34
N ALA A 378 -0.34 15.56 -4.82
CA ALA A 378 0.00 15.72 -6.23
C ALA A 378 1.43 15.21 -6.49
N ALA A 379 1.88 15.24 -7.74
CA ALA A 379 3.26 14.89 -8.09
C ALA A 379 4.24 15.74 -7.26
N PHE A 380 5.03 15.08 -6.41
CA PHE A 380 6.05 15.69 -5.54
C PHE A 380 5.54 16.82 -4.62
N GLY A 381 4.26 16.79 -4.21
CA GLY A 381 3.74 17.84 -3.35
C GLY A 381 2.25 17.76 -3.08
N THR A 382 1.65 18.93 -2.88
CA THR A 382 0.23 19.08 -2.55
C THR A 382 -0.35 20.26 -3.31
N VAL A 383 -1.66 20.21 -3.55
CA VAL A 383 -2.42 21.27 -4.21
C VAL A 383 -3.66 21.59 -3.39
N ARG A 384 -3.94 22.89 -3.23
CA ARG A 384 -5.15 23.39 -2.57
C ARG A 384 -6.23 23.60 -3.62
N ARG A 385 -7.41 23.02 -3.42
CA ARG A 385 -8.55 23.15 -4.33
C ARG A 385 -9.80 23.63 -3.58
N PRO A 386 -10.37 24.81 -3.92
CA PRO A 386 -11.68 25.20 -3.41
C PRO A 386 -12.76 24.28 -3.98
N PRO A 387 -13.96 24.27 -3.37
CA PRO A 387 -15.10 23.59 -3.97
C PRO A 387 -15.43 24.23 -5.33
N VAL A 388 -15.73 23.40 -6.33
CA VAL A 388 -16.13 23.87 -7.66
C VAL A 388 -17.64 24.00 -7.68
N SER A 389 -18.12 25.22 -7.94
CA SER A 389 -19.54 25.53 -8.13
C SER A 389 -19.64 26.51 -9.28
N VAL A 390 -20.19 26.04 -10.40
CA VAL A 390 -20.34 26.82 -11.65
C VAL A 390 -21.76 26.65 -12.18
N ASP A 391 -22.27 27.67 -12.87
CA ASP A 391 -23.48 27.52 -13.67
C ASP A 391 -23.08 26.86 -15.01
N PRO A 392 -23.62 25.69 -15.36
CA PRO A 392 -23.34 25.07 -16.66
C PRO A 392 -23.62 25.99 -17.87
N ALA A 393 -24.55 26.94 -17.74
CA ALA A 393 -24.86 27.90 -18.79
C ALA A 393 -23.66 28.81 -19.15
N ASP A 394 -22.76 29.06 -18.21
CA ASP A 394 -21.53 29.83 -18.43
C ASP A 394 -20.49 29.06 -19.26
N PHE A 395 -20.70 27.75 -19.45
CA PHE A 395 -19.75 26.84 -20.08
C PHE A 395 -20.43 25.98 -21.17
N PRO A 396 -20.86 26.60 -22.30
CA PRO A 396 -21.65 25.92 -23.33
C PRO A 396 -20.87 24.85 -24.12
N LEU A 397 -19.53 24.87 -24.06
CA LEU A 397 -18.67 23.89 -24.75
C LEU A 397 -18.36 22.67 -23.88
N GLU A 398 -17.99 22.89 -22.62
CA GLU A 398 -17.70 21.82 -21.67
C GLU A 398 -17.88 22.34 -20.24
N THR A 399 -18.82 21.75 -19.50
CA THR A 399 -19.09 22.14 -18.12
C THR A 399 -17.96 21.65 -17.19
N PRO A 400 -17.34 22.54 -16.39
CA PRO A 400 -16.35 22.15 -15.40
C PRO A 400 -16.89 21.08 -14.44
N VAL A 401 -16.14 20.00 -14.28
CA VAL A 401 -16.50 18.92 -13.35
C VAL A 401 -16.18 19.31 -11.91
N ALA A 402 -17.03 18.92 -10.97
CA ALA A 402 -16.80 19.17 -9.54
C ALA A 402 -15.69 18.29 -8.93
N THR A 403 -15.28 17.24 -9.65
CA THR A 403 -14.30 16.26 -9.19
C THR A 403 -12.87 16.64 -9.56
N ALA A 404 -11.91 16.27 -8.71
CA ALA A 404 -10.48 16.44 -8.92
C ALA A 404 -9.71 15.13 -8.64
N PRO A 405 -8.49 14.98 -9.19
CA PRO A 405 -7.62 13.85 -8.88
C PRO A 405 -6.82 14.10 -7.59
N ALA A 406 -6.55 13.05 -6.83
CA ALA A 406 -5.61 13.06 -5.72
C ALA A 406 -4.65 11.87 -5.82
N HIS A 407 -3.38 12.10 -5.47
CA HIS A 407 -2.42 11.03 -5.19
C HIS A 407 -2.31 10.84 -3.68
N ARG A 408 -2.45 9.59 -3.22
CA ARG A 408 -2.19 9.15 -1.84
C ARG A 408 -3.18 9.67 -0.80
N PHE A 409 -3.57 10.94 -0.83
CA PHE A 409 -4.51 11.50 0.13
C PHE A 409 -5.25 12.75 -0.37
N VAL A 410 -6.37 13.03 0.28
CA VAL A 410 -7.01 14.35 0.34
C VAL A 410 -7.36 14.65 1.79
N ALA A 411 -7.14 15.89 2.23
CA ALA A 411 -7.38 16.31 3.59
C ALA A 411 -8.00 17.72 3.66
N VAL A 412 -8.79 17.96 4.70
CA VAL A 412 -9.29 19.28 5.05
C VAL A 412 -9.23 19.42 6.57
N ALA A 413 -8.81 20.59 7.05
CA ALA A 413 -8.75 20.90 8.47
C ALA A 413 -8.94 22.40 8.71
N GLN A 414 -9.52 22.74 9.86
CA GLN A 414 -9.61 24.09 10.40
C GLN A 414 -9.40 24.01 11.92
N GLY A 415 -8.35 24.66 12.42
CA GLY A 415 -7.88 24.45 13.79
C GLY A 415 -7.70 22.98 14.13
N ARG A 416 -8.39 22.50 15.17
CA ARG A 416 -8.26 21.12 15.69
C ARG A 416 -9.11 20.09 14.95
N ARG A 417 -10.03 20.52 14.10
CA ARG A 417 -10.97 19.65 13.42
C ARG A 417 -10.54 19.46 11.98
N GLY A 418 -10.30 18.21 11.60
CA GLY A 418 -9.96 17.86 10.23
C GLY A 418 -9.96 16.37 9.99
N LEU A 419 -10.09 16.00 8.73
CA LEU A 419 -10.17 14.63 8.26
C LEU A 419 -9.31 14.47 7.01
N ALA A 420 -8.50 13.42 6.98
CA ALA A 420 -7.78 12.98 5.81
C ALA A 420 -8.28 11.60 5.36
N LEU A 421 -8.57 11.49 4.06
CA LEU A 421 -8.79 10.24 3.36
C LEU A 421 -7.49 9.84 2.67
N LEU A 422 -7.02 8.62 2.93
CA LEU A 422 -5.80 8.05 2.39
C LEU A 422 -6.16 6.90 1.43
N ALA A 423 -5.39 6.71 0.37
CA ALA A 423 -5.50 5.58 -0.57
C ALA A 423 -4.09 5.16 -1.02
N PRO A 424 -3.84 3.91 -1.44
CA PRO A 424 -2.49 3.47 -1.83
C PRO A 424 -1.96 4.14 -3.09
N GLY A 425 -2.75 4.99 -3.75
CA GLY A 425 -2.43 5.57 -5.04
C GLY A 425 -3.38 6.67 -5.48
N PHE A 426 -3.62 6.74 -6.79
CA PHE A 426 -4.52 7.70 -7.43
C PHE A 426 -6.00 7.41 -7.12
N PHE A 427 -6.80 8.47 -6.91
CA PHE A 427 -8.25 8.40 -6.86
C PHE A 427 -8.91 9.73 -7.27
N GLU A 428 -10.19 9.66 -7.65
CA GLU A 428 -11.04 10.83 -7.93
C GLU A 428 -11.83 11.19 -6.67
N TYR A 429 -11.84 12.48 -6.31
CA TYR A 429 -12.64 13.01 -5.21
C TYR A 429 -13.38 14.30 -5.62
N GLU A 430 -14.35 14.71 -4.83
CA GLU A 430 -15.04 16.00 -4.90
C GLU A 430 -14.97 16.64 -3.50
N TRP A 431 -14.65 17.94 -3.46
CA TRP A 431 -14.80 18.77 -2.27
C TRP A 431 -16.01 19.66 -2.48
N THR A 432 -17.07 19.43 -1.70
CA THR A 432 -18.36 20.12 -1.89
C THR A 432 -18.41 21.44 -1.13
N SER A 433 -19.23 22.38 -1.59
CA SER A 433 -19.48 23.64 -0.87
C SER A 433 -20.12 23.43 0.52
N GLY A 434 -20.81 22.30 0.71
CA GLY A 434 -21.39 21.88 1.98
C GLY A 434 -20.38 21.32 3.00
N GLY A 435 -19.11 21.16 2.62
CA GLY A 435 -18.07 20.66 3.53
C GLY A 435 -17.93 19.13 3.59
N ASP A 436 -18.39 18.44 2.55
CA ASP A 436 -18.22 16.98 2.41
C ASP A 436 -17.07 16.66 1.46
N LEU A 437 -16.20 15.74 1.89
CA LEU A 437 -15.31 15.01 0.99
C LEU A 437 -16.08 13.83 0.40
N VAL A 438 -16.08 13.69 -0.92
CA VAL A 438 -16.76 12.58 -1.61
C VAL A 438 -15.74 11.88 -2.51
N VAL A 439 -15.55 10.58 -2.34
CA VAL A 439 -14.62 9.80 -3.18
C VAL A 439 -15.38 8.93 -4.17
N THR A 440 -14.96 8.94 -5.43
CA THR A 440 -15.52 8.04 -6.45
C THR A 440 -14.93 6.65 -6.30
N LEU A 441 -15.80 5.66 -6.10
CA LEU A 441 -15.43 4.25 -5.93
C LEU A 441 -15.55 3.47 -7.24
N LEU A 442 -16.53 3.82 -8.07
CA LEU A 442 -16.76 3.21 -9.36
C LEU A 442 -17.49 4.20 -10.26
N ARG A 443 -17.18 4.17 -11.55
CA ARG A 443 -17.96 4.82 -12.61
C ARG A 443 -18.11 3.82 -13.74
N ALA A 444 -19.36 3.50 -14.06
CA ALA A 444 -19.74 2.51 -15.06
C ALA A 444 -20.41 3.23 -16.23
N VAL A 445 -19.81 3.11 -17.41
CA VAL A 445 -20.29 3.69 -18.68
C VAL A 445 -20.05 2.72 -19.83
N GLY A 446 -20.87 2.78 -20.87
CA GLY A 446 -20.86 1.80 -21.96
C GLY A 446 -20.23 2.27 -23.27
N GLU A 447 -19.84 3.53 -23.38
CA GLU A 447 -19.36 4.14 -24.63
C GLU A 447 -18.10 4.96 -24.42
N LEU A 448 -17.19 4.88 -25.40
CA LEU A 448 -15.94 5.64 -25.45
C LEU A 448 -16.26 7.15 -25.48
N SER A 449 -16.98 7.59 -26.50
CA SER A 449 -17.40 8.98 -26.63
C SER A 449 -18.82 9.13 -27.16
N ARG A 450 -19.59 9.99 -26.52
CA ARG A 450 -20.93 10.38 -26.93
C ARG A 450 -20.95 11.82 -27.42
N GLY A 451 -21.79 12.07 -28.44
CA GLY A 451 -21.96 13.37 -29.08
C GLY A 451 -23.10 14.21 -28.49
N ASP A 452 -23.97 13.57 -27.71
CA ASP A 452 -25.25 14.08 -27.24
C ASP A 452 -25.23 14.49 -25.75
N LEU A 453 -24.05 14.59 -25.13
CA LEU A 453 -23.92 14.91 -23.71
C LEU A 453 -24.20 16.40 -23.46
N PRO A 454 -25.19 16.76 -22.61
CA PRO A 454 -25.42 18.16 -22.24
C PRO A 454 -24.21 18.83 -21.58
N THR A 455 -23.40 18.06 -20.85
CA THR A 455 -22.19 18.54 -20.16
C THR A 455 -21.00 18.79 -21.09
N ARG A 456 -21.04 18.23 -22.32
CA ARG A 456 -19.98 18.34 -23.33
C ARG A 456 -20.55 18.03 -24.72
N PRO A 457 -21.20 18.99 -25.40
CA PRO A 457 -21.76 18.77 -26.72
C PRO A 457 -20.70 18.36 -27.75
N GLY A 458 -21.03 17.43 -28.64
CA GLY A 458 -20.09 16.88 -29.63
C GLY A 458 -19.23 15.74 -29.07
N HIS A 459 -18.33 15.22 -29.89
CA HIS A 459 -17.50 14.06 -29.55
C HIS A 459 -16.12 14.47 -29.02
N ALA A 460 -15.64 13.81 -27.96
CA ALA A 460 -14.26 13.90 -27.46
C ALA A 460 -13.35 12.81 -28.07
N GLY A 461 -13.97 11.80 -28.68
CA GLY A 461 -13.34 10.69 -29.39
C GLY A 461 -14.35 9.98 -30.28
N TRP A 462 -14.03 8.78 -30.75
CA TRP A 462 -14.91 8.02 -31.65
C TRP A 462 -16.10 7.41 -30.89
N PRO A 463 -17.31 7.35 -31.50
CA PRO A 463 -18.47 6.67 -30.94
C PRO A 463 -18.28 5.15 -30.98
N THR A 464 -17.48 4.64 -30.06
CA THR A 464 -17.11 3.22 -29.95
C THR A 464 -17.72 2.63 -28.68
N SER A 465 -18.38 1.48 -28.78
CA SER A 465 -18.87 0.75 -27.61
C SER A 465 -17.71 0.23 -26.75
N THR A 466 -17.83 0.39 -25.44
CA THR A 466 -16.87 -0.08 -24.43
C THR A 466 -17.60 -0.79 -23.29
N PRO A 467 -18.30 -1.92 -23.54
CA PRO A 467 -19.07 -2.61 -22.51
C PRO A 467 -18.26 -3.01 -21.27
N GLN A 468 -16.95 -3.25 -21.38
CA GLN A 468 -16.11 -3.54 -20.21
C GLN A 468 -15.84 -2.29 -19.34
N ALA A 469 -16.04 -1.08 -19.86
CA ALA A 469 -15.97 0.16 -19.06
C ALA A 469 -17.14 0.27 -18.05
N GLN A 470 -18.15 -0.59 -18.15
CA GLN A 470 -19.18 -0.75 -17.12
C GLN A 470 -18.61 -1.34 -15.81
N CYS A 471 -17.43 -1.96 -15.85
CA CYS A 471 -16.75 -2.49 -14.68
C CYS A 471 -17.67 -3.39 -13.84
N LEU A 472 -18.34 -4.37 -14.46
CA LEU A 472 -19.18 -5.33 -13.76
C LEU A 472 -18.34 -6.29 -12.90
N GLY A 473 -18.94 -6.87 -11.86
CA GLY A 473 -18.30 -7.85 -10.98
C GLY A 473 -17.52 -7.25 -9.80
N GLY A 474 -16.58 -8.02 -9.26
CA GLY A 474 -15.92 -7.74 -7.99
C GLY A 474 -14.76 -6.73 -8.09
N HIS A 475 -14.77 -5.72 -7.22
CA HIS A 475 -13.76 -4.68 -7.10
C HIS A 475 -13.30 -4.52 -5.66
N ARG A 476 -11.99 -4.36 -5.47
CA ARG A 476 -11.38 -4.13 -4.17
C ARG A 476 -10.87 -2.69 -4.06
N ILE A 477 -11.26 -1.99 -3.00
CA ILE A 477 -10.86 -0.62 -2.71
C ILE A 477 -10.26 -0.56 -1.30
N GLU A 478 -9.05 -0.02 -1.19
CA GLU A 478 -8.37 0.21 0.10
C GLU A 478 -8.32 1.69 0.42
N LEU A 479 -8.79 2.05 1.61
CA LEU A 479 -8.82 3.42 2.12
C LEU A 479 -8.33 3.47 3.57
N GLY A 480 -7.77 4.61 3.96
CA GLY A 480 -7.46 4.95 5.35
C GLY A 480 -8.17 6.23 5.75
N LEU A 481 -8.67 6.32 6.98
CA LEU A 481 -9.19 7.55 7.56
C LEU A 481 -8.33 7.94 8.76
N VAL A 482 -7.97 9.21 8.86
CA VAL A 482 -7.28 9.75 10.03
C VAL A 482 -7.72 11.19 10.28
N THR A 483 -7.91 11.52 11.55
CA THR A 483 -8.17 12.89 11.97
C THR A 483 -6.88 13.68 11.95
N VAL A 484 -6.96 14.92 11.46
CA VAL A 484 -5.82 15.81 11.27
C VAL A 484 -6.17 17.21 11.73
N GLN A 485 -5.15 17.97 12.14
CA GLN A 485 -5.24 19.37 12.53
C GLN A 485 -4.66 20.26 11.43
N GLU A 486 -5.01 21.54 11.45
CA GLU A 486 -4.56 22.50 10.46
C GLU A 486 -3.04 22.64 10.44
N GLU A 487 -2.40 22.63 11.62
CA GLU A 487 -0.95 22.68 11.74
C GLU A 487 -0.30 21.45 11.09
N GLU A 488 -0.89 20.27 11.20
CA GLU A 488 -0.37 19.03 10.60
C GLU A 488 -0.40 19.09 9.06
N LEU A 489 -1.36 19.81 8.48
CA LEU A 489 -1.40 20.07 7.03
C LEU A 489 -0.31 21.05 6.60
N VAL A 490 -0.01 22.06 7.41
CA VAL A 490 1.06 23.05 7.14
C VAL A 490 2.45 22.39 7.18
N HIS A 491 2.68 21.45 8.09
CA HIS A 491 3.95 20.72 8.18
C HIS A 491 4.24 19.83 6.95
N GLY A 492 3.24 19.52 6.13
CA GLY A 492 3.37 18.82 4.84
C GLY A 492 3.68 17.32 4.89
N HIS A 493 4.39 16.84 5.93
CA HIS A 493 4.86 15.46 6.04
C HIS A 493 3.99 14.56 6.93
N VAL A 494 3.15 15.11 7.83
CA VAL A 494 2.41 14.32 8.83
C VAL A 494 1.38 13.39 8.17
N VAL A 495 0.58 13.90 7.23
CA VAL A 495 -0.42 13.09 6.51
C VAL A 495 0.25 12.02 5.64
N LEU A 496 1.39 12.35 5.04
CA LEU A 496 2.18 11.41 4.25
C LEU A 496 2.83 10.33 5.12
N ALA A 497 3.25 10.64 6.35
CA ALA A 497 3.73 9.66 7.31
C ALA A 497 2.62 8.67 7.69
N HIS A 498 1.40 9.16 7.94
CA HIS A 498 0.23 8.28 8.14
C HIS A 498 -0.07 7.42 6.91
N TRP A 499 0.10 7.97 5.71
CA TRP A 499 -0.04 7.21 4.47
C TRP A 499 1.03 6.12 4.33
N GLU A 500 2.30 6.41 4.61
CA GLU A 500 3.37 5.41 4.60
C GLU A 500 3.15 4.33 5.66
N ASP A 501 2.59 4.70 6.82
CA ASP A 501 2.22 3.75 7.86
C ASP A 501 1.04 2.86 7.45
N ALA A 502 0.10 3.39 6.67
CA ALA A 502 -1.01 2.64 6.13
C ALA A 502 -0.58 1.70 4.98
N PHE A 503 0.11 2.19 3.96
CA PHE A 503 0.25 1.47 2.69
C PHE A 503 1.67 0.99 2.38
N VAL A 504 2.66 1.42 3.15
CA VAL A 504 4.06 1.01 2.98
C VAL A 504 4.68 0.61 4.34
N PRO A 505 4.01 -0.24 5.15
CA PRO A 505 4.50 -0.59 6.49
C PRO A 505 5.75 -1.47 6.43
N VAL A 506 6.39 -1.67 7.59
CA VAL A 506 7.34 -2.79 7.75
C VAL A 506 6.64 -4.08 7.36
N SER A 507 7.26 -4.83 6.46
CA SER A 507 6.70 -6.06 5.89
C SER A 507 7.45 -7.29 6.38
N GLY A 508 6.74 -8.39 6.62
CA GLY A 508 7.33 -9.67 7.00
C GLY A 508 7.37 -10.64 5.82
N HIS A 509 8.53 -11.26 5.61
CA HIS A 509 8.80 -12.29 4.60
C HIS A 509 9.17 -13.60 5.31
N TRP A 510 8.28 -14.57 5.23
CA TRP A 510 8.46 -15.87 5.87
C TRP A 510 9.34 -16.79 5.03
N ILE A 511 10.35 -17.38 5.66
CA ILE A 511 11.26 -18.35 5.07
C ILE A 511 11.17 -19.63 5.90
N ARG A 512 10.38 -20.60 5.44
CA ARG A 512 9.99 -21.78 6.23
C ARG A 512 11.16 -22.72 6.54
N ASP A 513 12.09 -22.88 5.60
CA ASP A 513 13.28 -23.71 5.69
C ASP A 513 14.55 -22.85 5.86
N ALA A 514 14.37 -21.71 6.55
CA ALA A 514 15.47 -20.85 6.89
C ALA A 514 16.54 -21.65 7.65
N GLY A 515 17.78 -21.55 7.16
CA GLY A 515 18.94 -21.93 7.95
C GLY A 515 19.43 -20.74 8.75
N PRO A 516 20.75 -20.66 8.98
CA PRO A 516 21.39 -19.39 9.31
C PRO A 516 21.09 -18.37 8.20
N LEU A 517 20.62 -17.19 8.61
CA LEU A 517 20.45 -16.03 7.74
C LEU A 517 21.49 -14.97 8.13
N THR A 518 22.00 -14.25 7.15
CA THR A 518 23.00 -13.18 7.33
C THR A 518 22.47 -11.92 6.66
N PRO A 519 21.64 -11.12 7.37
CA PRO A 519 21.08 -9.90 6.79
C PRO A 519 22.18 -8.88 6.49
N ALA A 520 22.07 -8.26 5.31
CA ALA A 520 22.93 -7.16 4.89
C ALA A 520 22.81 -5.98 5.89
N PRO A 521 23.92 -5.32 6.24
CA PRO A 521 23.96 -4.23 7.22
C PRO A 521 23.47 -2.90 6.63
N VAL A 522 22.28 -2.90 6.02
CA VAL A 522 21.70 -1.71 5.41
C VAL A 522 21.06 -0.83 6.49
N ASP A 523 21.51 0.41 6.56
CA ASP A 523 20.90 1.49 7.34
C ASP A 523 21.05 2.79 6.55
N ILE A 524 19.96 3.25 5.94
CA ILE A 524 19.90 4.49 5.19
C ILE A 524 18.69 5.29 5.67
N ALA A 525 18.94 6.47 6.23
CA ALA A 525 17.89 7.34 6.75
C ALA A 525 17.93 8.73 6.13
N LEU A 526 16.73 9.30 5.92
CA LEU A 526 16.48 10.67 5.53
C LEU A 526 16.10 11.48 6.76
N GLU A 527 16.89 12.49 7.08
CA GLU A 527 16.60 13.49 8.09
C GLU A 527 16.16 14.80 7.43
N GLY A 528 15.21 15.50 8.06
CA GLY A 528 14.75 16.83 7.66
C GLY A 528 13.23 16.95 7.70
N ALA A 529 12.73 17.94 8.43
CA ALA A 529 11.30 18.20 8.51
C ALA A 529 10.75 18.55 7.13
N GLY A 530 9.63 17.92 6.73
CA GLY A 530 9.03 18.14 5.42
C GLY A 530 9.64 17.35 4.26
N LEU A 531 10.77 16.65 4.46
CA LEU A 531 11.41 15.89 3.38
C LEU A 531 10.81 14.48 3.25
N MET A 532 10.45 14.11 2.02
CA MET A 532 9.78 12.86 1.71
C MET A 532 10.59 12.03 0.72
N LEU A 533 10.85 10.77 1.06
CA LEU A 533 11.49 9.82 0.15
C LEU A 533 10.60 9.58 -1.09
N SER A 534 11.20 9.65 -2.27
CA SER A 534 10.53 9.35 -3.54
C SER A 534 11.20 8.25 -4.37
N ALA A 535 12.52 8.08 -4.29
CA ALA A 535 13.20 6.99 -5.00
C ALA A 535 14.50 6.57 -4.32
N VAL A 536 14.79 5.27 -4.41
CA VAL A 536 16.08 4.64 -4.10
C VAL A 536 16.33 3.65 -5.22
N LYS A 537 17.24 3.98 -6.14
CA LYS A 537 17.42 3.19 -7.36
C LYS A 537 18.90 3.07 -7.75
N PRO A 538 19.27 2.12 -8.64
CA PRO A 538 20.63 2.06 -9.16
C PRO A 538 20.91 3.30 -10.01
N ALA A 539 22.14 3.81 -9.97
CA ALA A 539 22.59 4.82 -10.91
C ALA A 539 22.60 4.27 -12.34
N HIS A 540 22.20 5.10 -13.29
CA HIS A 540 22.21 4.81 -14.72
C HIS A 540 23.65 4.80 -15.25
N ALA A 541 24.44 5.80 -14.87
CA ALA A 541 25.86 5.88 -15.19
C ALA A 541 26.71 5.22 -14.08
N GLY A 542 27.37 4.11 -14.42
CA GLY A 542 28.26 3.39 -13.50
C GLY A 542 28.49 1.97 -14.02
N GLY A 543 29.75 1.60 -14.22
CA GLY A 543 30.16 0.31 -14.81
C GLY A 543 29.55 -0.92 -14.12
N SER A 544 29.66 -2.07 -14.78
CA SER A 544 29.16 -3.38 -14.33
C SER A 544 29.80 -3.92 -13.04
N GLY A 545 30.70 -3.17 -12.39
CA GLY A 545 31.35 -3.57 -11.15
C GLY A 545 30.43 -3.58 -9.92
N ALA A 546 30.88 -4.32 -8.89
CA ALA A 546 30.18 -4.58 -7.63
C ALA A 546 29.98 -3.36 -6.69
N GLY A 547 30.42 -2.17 -7.10
CA GLY A 547 30.29 -0.92 -6.33
C GLY A 547 29.37 0.13 -6.98
N GLY A 548 28.39 -0.32 -7.76
CA GLY A 548 27.52 0.57 -8.56
C GLY A 548 26.91 1.71 -7.74
N GLY A 549 26.90 2.91 -8.33
CA GLY A 549 26.33 4.09 -7.69
C GLY A 549 24.84 3.92 -7.33
N LEU A 550 24.44 4.60 -6.27
CA LEU A 550 23.09 4.61 -5.71
C LEU A 550 22.51 6.03 -5.89
N VAL A 551 21.29 6.12 -6.38
CA VAL A 551 20.53 7.38 -6.46
C VAL A 551 19.49 7.40 -5.35
N LEU A 552 19.55 8.45 -4.53
CA LEU A 552 18.59 8.77 -3.48
C LEU A 552 17.84 10.04 -3.88
N ARG A 553 16.51 9.99 -3.90
CA ARG A 553 15.69 11.16 -4.24
C ARG A 553 14.65 11.42 -3.17
N CYS A 554 14.59 12.66 -2.71
CA CYS A 554 13.53 13.18 -1.86
C CYS A 554 12.95 14.46 -2.44
N TYR A 555 11.80 14.89 -1.92
CA TYR A 555 11.26 16.21 -2.21
C TYR A 555 10.85 16.91 -0.93
N ASN A 556 10.89 18.24 -0.97
CA ASN A 556 10.38 19.09 0.10
C ASN A 556 8.86 19.26 -0.03
N ALA A 557 8.11 18.73 0.92
CA ALA A 557 6.64 18.82 0.92
C ALA A 557 6.10 20.16 1.46
N THR A 558 6.97 21.12 1.77
CA THR A 558 6.60 22.39 2.41
C THR A 558 6.90 23.61 1.53
N ASP A 559 6.32 24.76 1.91
CA ASP A 559 6.56 26.07 1.28
C ASP A 559 7.78 26.80 1.86
N GLY A 560 8.49 26.19 2.82
CA GLY A 560 9.70 26.72 3.43
C GLY A 560 10.95 25.98 2.96
N LYS A 561 12.11 26.59 3.16
CA LYS A 561 13.42 25.94 2.97
C LYS A 561 13.60 24.84 4.03
N ALA A 562 14.06 23.67 3.61
CA ALA A 562 14.30 22.53 4.50
C ALA A 562 15.78 22.12 4.50
N ALA A 563 16.37 22.03 5.69
CA ALA A 563 17.67 21.39 5.87
C ALA A 563 17.49 19.87 5.92
N GLY A 564 18.30 19.15 5.14
CA GLY A 564 18.23 17.70 5.02
C GLY A 564 19.57 17.00 5.20
N ALA A 565 19.52 15.74 5.58
CA ALA A 565 20.69 14.87 5.58
C ALA A 565 20.33 13.44 5.22
N TRP A 566 21.15 12.79 4.39
CA TRP A 566 21.17 11.34 4.28
C TRP A 566 22.19 10.78 5.28
N ARG A 567 21.74 9.83 6.09
CA ARG A 567 22.58 9.06 7.02
C ARG A 567 22.77 7.65 6.48
N PHE A 568 23.97 7.12 6.70
CA PHE A 568 24.35 5.78 6.27
C PHE A 568 25.03 5.02 7.42
N GLY A 569 24.68 3.75 7.62
CA GLY A 569 25.38 2.85 8.54
C GLY A 569 26.83 2.61 8.12
N GLU A 570 27.06 2.49 6.80
CA GLU A 570 28.38 2.38 6.17
C GLU A 570 28.69 3.65 5.36
N GLY A 571 29.92 4.15 5.45
CA GLY A 571 30.30 5.40 4.77
C GLY A 571 30.29 5.28 3.25
N VAL A 572 29.80 6.32 2.57
CA VAL A 572 29.91 6.48 1.10
C VAL A 572 31.23 7.16 0.74
N LYS A 573 31.75 6.89 -0.46
CA LYS A 573 33.02 7.42 -0.97
C LYS A 573 32.87 8.79 -1.62
N SER A 574 31.74 9.03 -2.27
CA SER A 574 31.40 10.32 -2.84
C SER A 574 29.90 10.57 -2.77
N ALA A 575 29.50 11.84 -2.80
CA ALA A 575 28.12 12.26 -2.94
C ALA A 575 28.04 13.47 -3.88
N HIS A 576 27.08 13.44 -4.79
CA HIS A 576 26.87 14.49 -5.78
C HIS A 576 25.38 14.81 -5.86
N ARG A 577 25.05 16.10 -5.79
CA ARG A 577 23.72 16.58 -6.17
C ARG A 577 23.65 16.55 -7.69
N VAL A 578 22.62 15.90 -8.20
CA VAL A 578 22.38 15.72 -9.64
C VAL A 578 20.94 16.09 -9.98
N ARG A 579 20.66 16.27 -11.27
CA ARG A 579 19.30 16.36 -11.79
C ARG A 579 18.61 14.99 -11.75
N ALA A 580 17.30 14.99 -12.01
CA ALA A 580 16.50 13.76 -12.00
C ALA A 580 16.92 12.74 -13.07
N ASP A 581 17.54 13.19 -14.17
CA ASP A 581 18.17 12.39 -15.23
C ASP A 581 19.66 12.06 -14.94
N GLU A 582 20.12 12.30 -13.71
CA GLU A 582 21.47 12.04 -13.20
C GLU A 582 22.59 12.88 -13.85
N ARG A 583 22.23 13.92 -14.60
CA ARG A 583 23.17 14.89 -15.18
C ARG A 583 23.44 16.04 -14.20
N ASP A 584 24.41 16.87 -14.56
CA ASP A 584 24.84 18.07 -13.82
C ASP A 584 25.24 17.74 -12.38
N SER A 585 26.52 17.42 -12.19
CA SER A 585 27.05 16.87 -10.93
C SER A 585 27.75 17.94 -10.09
N VAL A 586 27.14 18.29 -8.95
CA VAL A 586 27.74 19.19 -7.95
C VAL A 586 28.14 18.35 -6.74
N ALA A 587 29.44 18.32 -6.43
CA ALA A 587 29.95 17.57 -5.29
C ALA A 587 29.37 18.10 -3.97
N LEU A 588 28.99 17.17 -3.08
CA LEU A 588 28.53 17.46 -1.72
C LEU A 588 29.61 17.04 -0.71
N VAL A 589 29.70 17.78 0.39
CA VAL A 589 30.65 17.47 1.46
C VAL A 589 30.19 16.23 2.22
N LEU A 590 31.13 15.31 2.42
CA LEU A 590 30.95 14.13 3.25
C LEU A 590 31.39 14.41 4.68
N GLU A 591 30.50 14.19 5.64
CA GLU A 591 30.78 14.27 7.07
C GLU A 591 30.91 12.87 7.69
N ASN A 592 31.49 12.79 8.89
CA ASN A 592 31.53 11.56 9.70
C ASN A 592 32.07 10.33 8.95
N ARG A 593 33.21 10.50 8.25
CA ARG A 593 33.83 9.44 7.42
C ARG A 593 32.87 8.90 6.33
N GLY A 594 32.12 9.80 5.69
CA GLY A 594 31.20 9.43 4.61
C GLY A 594 29.83 8.94 5.07
N ARG A 595 29.53 8.96 6.38
CA ARG A 595 28.24 8.50 6.91
C ARG A 595 27.14 9.55 6.86
N THR A 596 27.44 10.77 6.44
CA THR A 596 26.48 11.87 6.41
C THR A 596 26.70 12.74 5.19
N VAL A 597 25.61 12.95 4.44
CA VAL A 597 25.54 13.85 3.29
C VAL A 597 24.48 14.91 3.58
N ARG A 598 24.90 16.15 3.83
CA ARG A 598 23.98 17.26 4.08
C ARG A 598 23.59 17.97 2.80
N PHE A 599 22.37 18.47 2.77
CA PHE A 599 21.87 19.30 1.68
C PHE A 599 20.80 20.26 2.21
N VAL A 600 20.47 21.23 1.37
CA VAL A 600 19.34 22.13 1.58
C VAL A 600 18.41 21.96 0.39
N ALA A 601 17.11 21.79 0.68
CA ALA A 601 16.05 21.78 -0.29
C ALA A 601 15.31 23.12 -0.25
N GLU A 602 15.21 23.79 -1.39
CA GLU A 602 14.33 24.94 -1.56
C GLU A 602 12.85 24.53 -1.41
N PRO A 603 11.92 25.48 -1.21
CA PRO A 603 10.48 25.19 -1.17
C PRO A 603 10.06 24.34 -2.36
N ARG A 604 9.36 23.22 -2.10
CA ARG A 604 8.86 22.28 -3.13
C ARG A 604 9.93 21.63 -4.02
N GLU A 605 11.21 21.76 -3.67
CA GLU A 605 12.29 21.22 -4.50
C GLU A 605 12.38 19.70 -4.44
N ILE A 606 12.66 19.08 -5.60
CA ILE A 606 13.07 17.68 -5.72
C ILE A 606 14.59 17.60 -5.67
N VAL A 607 15.13 16.96 -4.63
CA VAL A 607 16.58 16.79 -4.45
C VAL A 607 16.97 15.36 -4.82
N THR A 608 17.85 15.23 -5.81
CA THR A 608 18.43 13.95 -6.23
C THR A 608 19.92 13.93 -5.90
N ILE A 609 20.36 12.90 -5.18
CA ILE A 609 21.75 12.72 -4.76
C ILE A 609 22.23 11.36 -5.22
N LEU A 610 23.36 11.36 -5.94
CA LEU A 610 24.08 10.16 -6.36
C LEU A 610 25.23 9.92 -5.37
N VAL A 611 25.34 8.70 -4.84
CA VAL A 611 26.43 8.28 -3.95
C VAL A 611 27.14 7.03 -4.48
N THR A 612 28.41 6.84 -4.12
CA THR A 612 29.20 5.64 -4.45
C THR A 612 29.73 4.93 -3.20
#